data_AF-A0A1M6G636-F1
#
_entry.id   AF-A0A1M6G636-F1
#
_cell.length_a   1.000
_cell.length_b   1.000
_cell.length_c   1.000
_cell.angle_alpha   90.00
_cell.angle_beta   90.00
_cell.angle_gamma   90.00
#
_symmetry.space_group_name_H-M   'P 1'
#
loop_
_entity.id
_entity.type
_entity.pdbx_description
1 polymer ?
#
loop_
_entity_poly.entity_id
_entity_poly.type
_entity_poly.pdbx_seq_one_letter_code
_entity_poly.pdbx_strand_id
1 'polypeptide(L)'
;MNDFIVVSAHINRLLGYFCQYFSHESLSKAVRQQILSDSNRFHLKLRDDGDLPAYDQHLELAKSAYRIMLLKLNQQEVVDDILFCGESELSWEETSRSLSDLYQLNLNCMELYTFYYLHEINNHFYIDSPLPQPEAVNA
;
A
#
# COMPACT_ATOMS: atom_id res chain seq x y z
N MET A 1 -15.11 2.23 -16.07
CA MET A 1 -15.13 3.70 -15.79
C MET A 1 -15.33 3.96 -14.31
N ASN A 2 -16.28 3.28 -13.64
CA ASN A 2 -16.33 3.17 -12.18
C ASN A 2 -15.04 2.61 -11.55
N ASP A 3 -14.33 1.76 -12.30
CA ASP A 3 -13.16 1.02 -11.83
C ASP A 3 -12.02 1.95 -11.41
N PHE A 4 -11.80 3.09 -12.10
CA PHE A 4 -10.73 4.04 -11.76
C PHE A 4 -10.97 4.74 -10.42
N ILE A 5 -12.22 5.05 -10.09
CA ILE A 5 -12.58 5.70 -8.83
C ILE A 5 -12.45 4.72 -7.67
N VAL A 6 -12.87 3.47 -7.88
CA VAL A 6 -12.68 2.39 -6.91
C VAL A 6 -11.18 2.17 -6.66
N VAL A 7 -10.38 2.02 -7.71
CA VAL A 7 -8.92 1.86 -7.60
C VAL A 7 -8.27 3.09 -6.95
N SER A 8 -8.73 4.30 -7.27
CA SER A 8 -8.21 5.50 -6.60
C SER A 8 -8.57 5.56 -5.13
N ALA A 9 -9.78 5.17 -4.73
CA ALA A 9 -10.15 5.10 -3.33
C ALA A 9 -9.26 4.07 -2.62
N HIS A 10 -8.92 2.97 -3.31
CA HIS A 10 -8.02 1.95 -2.82
C HIS A 10 -6.61 2.49 -2.61
N ILE A 11 -6.04 3.18 -3.60
CA ILE A 11 -4.73 3.84 -3.50
C ILE A 11 -4.72 4.81 -2.31
N ASN A 12 -5.76 5.63 -2.15
CA ASN A 12 -5.83 6.60 -1.06
C ASN A 12 -5.79 5.92 0.32
N ARG A 13 -6.47 4.79 0.46
CA ARG A 13 -6.46 3.99 1.70
C ARG A 13 -5.08 3.40 1.97
N LEU A 14 -4.45 2.78 0.95
CA LEU A 14 -3.10 2.21 1.06
C LEU A 14 -2.06 3.26 1.43
N LEU A 15 -2.13 4.45 0.82
CA LEU A 15 -1.25 5.57 1.17
C LEU A 15 -1.51 6.08 2.61
N GLY A 16 -2.76 6.03 3.08
CA GLY A 16 -3.10 6.27 4.48
C GLY A 16 -2.42 5.29 5.43
N TYR A 17 -2.51 3.98 5.14
CA TYR A 17 -1.85 2.95 5.94
C TYR A 17 -0.33 3.05 5.89
N PHE A 18 0.26 3.30 4.72
CA PHE A 18 1.68 3.61 4.59
C PHE A 18 2.08 4.78 5.50
N CYS A 19 1.35 5.90 5.47
CA CYS A 19 1.68 7.06 6.30
C CYS A 19 1.50 6.83 7.81
N GLN A 20 0.62 5.91 8.21
CA GLN A 20 0.30 5.64 9.60
C GLN A 20 1.19 4.57 10.23
N TYR A 21 1.35 3.43 9.54
CA TYR A 21 2.00 2.24 10.09
C TYR A 21 3.45 2.12 9.66
N PHE A 22 3.80 2.66 8.49
CA PHE A 22 5.17 2.57 7.99
C PHE A 22 6.08 3.56 8.70
N SER A 23 6.57 3.14 9.87
CA SER A 23 7.62 3.85 10.59
C SER A 23 8.96 3.51 9.96
N HIS A 24 9.52 4.44 9.21
CA HIS A 24 10.94 4.40 8.86
C HIS A 24 11.56 5.69 9.40
N GLU A 25 12.67 5.57 10.14
CA GLU A 25 13.45 6.72 10.62
C GLU A 25 13.86 7.70 9.50
N SER A 26 13.85 7.25 8.24
CA SER A 26 14.22 8.03 7.06
C SER A 26 13.11 8.94 6.53
N LEU A 27 11.81 8.67 6.82
CA LEU A 27 10.73 9.55 6.40
C LEU A 27 10.36 10.52 7.51
N SER A 28 10.49 11.82 7.24
CA SER A 28 10.02 12.84 8.17
C SER A 28 8.49 12.86 8.21
N LYS A 29 7.93 13.32 9.34
CA LYS A 29 6.48 13.54 9.50
C LYS A 29 5.93 14.45 8.40
N ALA A 30 6.70 15.45 7.96
CA ALA A 30 6.32 16.37 6.90
C ALA A 30 6.15 15.66 5.55
N VAL A 31 7.05 14.73 5.22
CA VAL A 31 6.95 13.93 3.97
C VAL A 31 5.70 13.05 4.01
N ARG A 32 5.42 12.38 5.13
CA ARG A 32 4.20 11.56 5.28
C ARG A 32 2.92 12.40 5.12
N GLN A 33 2.88 13.58 5.74
CA GLN A 33 1.75 14.51 5.59
C GLN A 33 1.59 15.00 4.15
N GLN A 34 2.69 15.25 3.45
CA GLN A 34 2.66 15.67 2.06
C GLN A 34 2.10 14.56 1.15
N ILE A 35 2.56 13.32 1.31
CA ILE A 35 2.06 12.15 0.55
C ILE A 35 0.55 12.00 0.77
N LEU A 36 0.09 12.03 2.02
CA LEU A 36 -1.33 11.91 2.33
C LEU A 36 -2.16 13.07 1.76
N SER A 37 -1.62 14.29 1.81
CA SER A 37 -2.27 15.48 1.23
C SER A 37 -2.40 15.37 -0.29
N ASP A 38 -1.33 14.98 -0.97
CA ASP A 38 -1.32 14.81 -2.43
C ASP A 38 -2.28 13.70 -2.87
N SER A 39 -2.27 12.56 -2.15
CA SER A 39 -3.19 11.44 -2.35
C SER A 39 -4.65 11.89 -2.28
N ASN A 40 -5.04 12.59 -1.20
CA ASN A 40 -6.40 13.11 -1.04
C ASN A 40 -6.77 14.11 -2.14
N ARG A 41 -5.83 14.97 -2.56
CA ARG A 41 -6.07 15.93 -3.64
C ARG A 41 -6.33 15.23 -4.98
N PHE A 42 -5.57 14.18 -5.32
CA PHE A 42 -5.77 13.44 -6.56
C PHE A 42 -7.07 12.63 -6.52
N HIS A 43 -7.36 11.99 -5.38
CA HIS A 43 -8.63 11.28 -5.18
C HIS A 43 -9.85 12.18 -5.36
N LEU A 44 -9.87 13.38 -4.76
CA LEU A 44 -10.99 14.33 -4.88
C LEU A 44 -11.18 14.89 -6.30
N LYS A 45 -10.13 14.89 -7.11
CA LYS A 45 -10.21 15.32 -8.52
C LYS A 45 -10.85 14.26 -9.40
N LEU A 46 -10.76 12.98 -9.04
CA LEU A 46 -11.32 11.92 -9.85
C LEU A 46 -12.85 11.92 -9.76
N ARG A 47 -13.47 12.37 -10.84
CA ARG A 47 -14.92 12.30 -11.06
C ARG A 47 -15.25 11.18 -12.04
N ASP A 48 -16.51 10.74 -12.03
CA ASP A 48 -17.03 9.61 -12.84
C ASP A 48 -16.89 9.82 -14.36
N ASP A 49 -16.46 11.00 -14.81
CA ASP A 49 -16.46 11.46 -16.20
C ASP A 49 -15.09 11.56 -16.91
N GLY A 50 -13.98 11.04 -16.32
CA GLY A 50 -12.78 10.67 -17.11
C GLY A 50 -11.48 11.44 -16.86
N ASP A 51 -11.16 11.74 -15.61
CA ASP A 51 -9.89 12.42 -15.22
C ASP A 51 -8.66 11.47 -15.22
N LEU A 52 -8.31 10.92 -16.39
CA LEU A 52 -7.13 10.07 -16.59
C LEU A 52 -5.81 10.69 -16.08
N PRO A 53 -5.51 11.99 -16.31
CA PRO A 53 -4.26 12.57 -15.82
C PRO A 53 -4.14 12.62 -14.29
N ALA A 54 -5.25 12.81 -13.57
CA ALA A 54 -5.24 12.79 -12.11
C ALA A 54 -5.09 11.37 -11.57
N TYR A 55 -5.65 10.38 -12.28
CA TYR A 55 -5.50 8.96 -11.96
C TYR A 55 -4.04 8.53 -12.12
N ASP A 56 -3.40 8.90 -13.24
CA ASP A 56 -1.99 8.60 -13.49
C ASP A 56 -1.08 9.21 -12.39
N GLN A 57 -1.36 10.44 -11.97
CA GLN A 57 -0.65 11.06 -10.85
C GLN A 57 -0.84 10.31 -9.53
N HIS A 58 -2.04 9.77 -9.29
CA HIS A 58 -2.33 8.98 -8.10
C HIS A 58 -1.57 7.64 -8.12
N LEU A 59 -1.50 6.98 -9.29
CA LEU A 59 -0.71 5.76 -9.48
C LEU A 59 0.79 6.00 -9.27
N GLU A 60 1.34 7.09 -9.80
CA GLU A 60 2.76 7.41 -9.62
C GLU A 60 3.10 7.73 -8.15
N LEU A 61 2.15 8.29 -7.39
CA LEU A 61 2.30 8.46 -5.95
C LEU A 61 2.32 7.11 -5.21
N ALA A 62 1.46 6.17 -5.60
CA ALA A 62 1.45 4.80 -5.08
C ALA A 62 2.78 4.07 -5.36
N LYS A 63 3.27 4.13 -6.60
CA LYS A 63 4.57 3.56 -7.00
C LYS A 63 5.74 4.18 -6.24
N SER A 64 5.66 5.48 -5.93
CA SER A 64 6.68 6.15 -5.11
C SER A 64 6.68 5.63 -3.67
N ALA A 65 5.51 5.42 -3.06
CA ALA A 65 5.41 4.80 -1.74
C ALA A 65 5.95 3.37 -1.74
N TYR A 66 5.61 2.56 -2.75
CA TYR A 66 6.17 1.21 -2.94
C TYR A 66 7.70 1.21 -2.94
N ARG A 67 8.34 2.11 -3.72
CA ARG A 67 9.81 2.22 -3.78
C ARG A 67 10.42 2.57 -2.43
N ILE A 68 9.77 3.44 -1.65
CA ILE A 68 10.21 3.75 -0.29
C ILE A 68 10.12 2.50 0.61
N MET A 69 9.06 1.69 0.45
CA MET A 69 8.90 0.48 1.25
C MET A 69 9.95 -0.58 0.92
N LEU A 70 10.23 -0.79 -0.37
CA LEU A 70 11.32 -1.66 -0.82
C LEU A 70 12.67 -1.28 -0.19
N LEU A 71 12.99 0.01 -0.13
CA LEU A 71 14.23 0.49 0.47
C LEU A 71 14.32 0.19 1.98
N LYS A 72 13.19 0.15 2.71
CA LYS A 72 13.20 -0.25 4.14
C LYS A 72 13.47 -1.74 4.30
N LEU A 73 12.78 -2.56 3.50
CA LEU A 73 12.89 -4.01 3.60
C LEU A 73 14.33 -4.45 3.32
N ASN A 74 14.98 -3.82 2.34
CA ASN A 74 16.42 -3.90 2.07
C ASN A 74 16.97 -5.35 1.95
N GLN A 75 16.08 -6.32 1.71
CA GLN A 75 16.37 -7.74 1.61
C GLN A 75 15.42 -8.35 0.57
N GLN A 76 15.97 -8.89 -0.52
CA GLN A 76 15.17 -9.43 -1.61
C GLN A 76 14.36 -10.66 -1.18
N GLU A 77 14.94 -11.52 -0.35
CA GLU A 77 14.28 -12.74 0.16
C GLU A 77 13.00 -12.40 0.93
N VAL A 78 13.04 -11.36 1.76
CA VAL A 78 11.87 -10.87 2.50
C VAL A 78 10.79 -10.37 1.55
N VAL A 79 11.18 -9.66 0.49
CA VAL A 79 10.24 -9.20 -0.54
C VAL A 79 9.57 -10.39 -1.21
N ASP A 80 10.35 -11.36 -1.69
CA ASP A 80 9.85 -12.54 -2.40
C ASP A 80 8.88 -13.35 -1.52
N ASP A 81 9.20 -13.53 -0.23
CA ASP A 81 8.35 -14.25 0.71
C ASP A 81 7.05 -13.48 1.03
N ILE A 82 7.09 -12.13 1.12
CA ILE A 82 5.85 -11.34 1.27
C ILE A 82 4.94 -11.53 0.06
N LEU A 83 5.50 -11.52 -1.15
CA LEU A 83 4.74 -11.71 -2.39
C LEU A 83 4.15 -13.12 -2.46
N PHE A 84 4.96 -14.15 -2.17
CA PHE A 84 4.50 -15.53 -2.14
C PHE A 84 3.37 -15.74 -1.12
N CYS A 85 3.51 -15.19 0.10
CA CYS A 85 2.47 -15.30 1.12
C CYS A 85 1.21 -14.52 0.74
N GLY A 86 1.33 -13.38 0.06
CA GLY A 86 0.19 -12.58 -0.39
C GLY A 86 -0.67 -13.27 -1.45
N GLU A 87 -0.10 -14.22 -2.20
CA GLU A 87 -0.82 -15.08 -3.14
C GLU A 87 -1.42 -16.34 -2.48
N SER A 88 -1.16 -16.57 -1.19
CA SER A 88 -1.59 -17.76 -0.46
C SER A 88 -2.95 -17.58 0.25
N GLU A 89 -3.47 -18.66 0.85
CA GLU A 89 -4.68 -18.61 1.69
C GLU A 89 -4.43 -18.12 3.13
N LEU A 90 -3.17 -17.79 3.48
CA LEU A 90 -2.82 -17.34 4.82
C LEU A 90 -3.36 -15.94 5.11
N SER A 91 -3.74 -15.70 6.37
CA SER A 91 -4.06 -14.35 6.82
C SER A 91 -2.81 -13.46 6.86
N TRP A 92 -3.00 -12.14 6.79
CA TRP A 92 -1.88 -11.19 6.90
C TRP A 92 -1.26 -11.17 8.30
N GLU A 93 -2.03 -11.49 9.33
CA GLU A 93 -1.57 -11.68 10.70
C GLU A 93 -0.65 -12.91 10.82
N GLU A 94 -1.03 -14.03 10.21
CA GLU A 94 -0.20 -15.23 10.18
C GLU A 94 1.07 -14.99 9.36
N THR A 95 0.95 -14.39 8.18
CA THR A 95 2.09 -13.99 7.34
C THR A 95 3.05 -13.08 8.12
N SER A 96 2.54 -12.06 8.81
CA SER A 96 3.34 -11.18 9.67
C SER A 96 4.10 -11.94 10.74
N ARG A 97 3.44 -12.86 11.44
CA ARG A 97 4.08 -13.70 12.46
C ARG A 97 5.18 -14.57 11.86
N SER A 98 4.89 -15.29 10.78
CA SER A 98 5.84 -16.18 10.11
C SER A 98 7.09 -15.43 9.61
N LEU A 99 6.92 -14.28 8.96
CA LEU A 99 8.05 -13.49 8.48
C LEU A 99 8.85 -12.86 9.63
N SER A 100 8.18 -12.45 10.70
CA SER A 100 8.84 -11.95 11.91
C SER A 100 9.71 -13.04 12.55
N ASP A 101 9.21 -14.28 12.61
CA ASP A 101 9.96 -15.42 13.15
C ASP A 101 11.16 -15.80 12.26
N LEU A 102 10.97 -15.83 10.94
CA LEU A 102 12.00 -16.21 9.96
C LEU A 102 13.13 -15.17 9.84
N TYR A 103 12.77 -13.90 9.73
CA TYR A 103 13.70 -12.82 9.41
C TYR A 103 14.05 -11.92 10.60
N GLN A 104 13.44 -12.17 11.77
CA GLN A 104 13.59 -11.34 12.98
C GLN A 104 13.22 -9.87 12.71
N LEU A 105 12.26 -9.65 11.80
CA LEU A 105 11.75 -8.33 11.46
C LEU A 105 10.51 -8.00 12.31
N ASN A 106 10.36 -6.73 12.69
CA ASN A 106 9.15 -6.26 13.35
C ASN A 106 8.26 -5.57 12.29
N LEU A 107 7.52 -6.37 11.52
CA LEU A 107 6.62 -5.88 10.46
C LEU A 107 5.16 -6.08 10.87
N ASN A 108 4.41 -4.99 10.90
CA ASN A 108 2.97 -5.03 11.17
C ASN A 108 2.22 -5.65 9.96
N CYS A 109 1.15 -6.42 10.20
CA CYS A 109 0.35 -7.00 9.12
C CYS A 109 -0.19 -5.96 8.13
N MET A 110 -0.53 -4.74 8.60
CA MET A 110 -0.95 -3.63 7.75
C MET A 110 0.20 -3.08 6.90
N GLU A 111 1.45 -3.13 7.38
CA GLU A 111 2.62 -2.79 6.56
C GLU A 111 2.81 -3.82 5.44
N LEU A 112 2.69 -5.12 5.74
CA LEU A 112 2.82 -6.19 4.75
C LEU A 112 1.73 -6.14 3.69
N TYR A 113 0.49 -6.00 4.14
CA TYR A 113 -0.68 -5.79 3.30
C TYR A 113 -0.48 -4.58 2.37
N THR A 114 -0.07 -3.44 2.94
CA THR A 114 0.15 -2.22 2.17
C THR A 114 1.27 -2.42 1.14
N PHE A 115 2.36 -3.10 1.53
CA PHE A 115 3.46 -3.42 0.63
C PHE A 115 3.00 -4.26 -0.56
N TYR A 116 2.31 -5.38 -0.29
CA TYR A 116 1.84 -6.30 -1.31
C TYR A 116 0.92 -5.61 -2.32
N TYR A 117 -0.08 -4.86 -1.86
CA TYR A 117 -1.02 -4.22 -2.79
C TYR A 117 -0.41 -3.04 -3.55
N LEU A 118 0.57 -2.33 -2.96
CA LEU A 118 1.35 -1.35 -3.71
C LEU A 118 2.27 -1.99 -4.76
N HIS A 119 2.77 -3.22 -4.51
CA HIS A 119 3.49 -4.02 -5.50
C HIS A 119 2.57 -4.39 -6.68
N GLU A 120 1.36 -4.88 -6.39
CA GLU A 120 0.36 -5.22 -7.42
C GLU A 120 0.00 -4.01 -8.29
N ILE A 121 -0.15 -2.82 -7.68
CA ILE A 121 -0.36 -1.57 -8.41
C ILE A 121 0.87 -1.22 -9.26
N ASN A 122 2.08 -1.37 -8.73
CA ASN A 122 3.31 -1.08 -9.46
C ASN A 122 3.45 -1.93 -10.73
N ASN A 123 2.99 -3.18 -10.68
CA ASN A 123 3.04 -4.10 -11.82
C ASN A 123 1.78 -4.06 -12.70
N HIS A 124 0.82 -3.19 -12.41
CA HIS A 124 -0.45 -3.07 -13.12
C HIS A 124 -1.34 -4.33 -13.08
N PHE A 125 -1.20 -5.15 -12.03
CA PHE A 125 -2.04 -6.33 -11.80
C PHE A 125 -3.31 -5.99 -10.99
N TYR A 126 -3.27 -4.89 -10.23
CA TYR A 126 -4.35 -4.49 -9.33
C TYR A 126 -5.50 -3.77 -10.06
N ILE A 127 -6.44 -4.52 -10.64
CA ILE A 127 -7.67 -3.92 -11.20
C ILE A 127 -8.96 -4.43 -10.52
N ASP A 128 -8.99 -5.61 -9.89
CA ASP A 128 -10.28 -6.21 -9.44
C ASP A 128 -10.33 -6.81 -8.02
N SER A 129 -9.28 -6.71 -7.21
CA SER A 129 -9.30 -7.32 -5.86
C SER A 129 -10.05 -6.45 -4.84
N PRO A 130 -11.00 -7.01 -4.07
CA PRO A 130 -11.66 -6.28 -2.98
C PRO A 130 -10.66 -6.05 -1.83
N LEU A 131 -10.48 -4.78 -1.43
CA LEU A 131 -9.72 -4.49 -0.21
C LEU A 131 -10.51 -5.01 1.01
N PRO A 132 -9.86 -5.56 2.05
CA PRO A 132 -10.45 -5.58 3.38
C PRO A 132 -11.09 -4.24 3.72
N GLN A 133 -12.36 -4.32 4.13
CA GLN A 133 -13.06 -3.22 4.76
C GLN A 133 -12.22 -2.76 5.96
N PRO A 134 -12.16 -1.45 6.24
CA PRO A 134 -11.49 -0.92 7.41
C PRO A 134 -12.36 -1.24 8.64
N GLU A 135 -12.43 -2.51 9.04
CA GLU A 135 -13.15 -2.94 10.24
C GLU A 135 -12.14 -3.57 11.21
N ALA A 136 -12.05 -2.96 12.40
CA ALA A 136 -11.20 -3.31 13.56
C ALA A 136 -9.72 -2.82 13.58
N VAL A 137 -9.44 -1.55 13.23
CA VAL A 137 -8.23 -0.85 13.76
C VAL A 137 -8.44 -0.36 15.21
N ASN A 138 -9.65 -0.49 15.75
CA ASN A 138 -9.97 -0.25 17.16
C ASN A 138 -10.88 -1.36 17.70
N ALA A 139 -10.37 -2.59 17.80
CA ALA A 139 -10.88 -3.55 18.78
C ALA A 139 -10.03 -3.45 20.07
#